data_AF-A0A1Y0ND32-F1
#
_entry.id   AF-A0A1Y0ND32-F1
#
_cell.length_a   1.000
_cell.length_b   1.000
_cell.length_c   1.000
_cell.angle_alpha   90.00
_cell.angle_beta   90.00
_cell.angle_gamma   90.00
#
_symmetry.space_group_name_H-M   'P 1'
#
loop_
_entity.id
_entity.type
_entity.pdbx_description
1 polymer ?
#
loop_
_entity_poly.entity_id
_entity_poly.type
_entity_poly.pdbx_seq_one_letter_code
_entity_poly.pdbx_strand_id
1 'polypeptide(L)'
;MTEISKHAAIRSQQRGIPPLLIDLLIQFGSTEPAGGGASKVFLDKTGHKRLKAYAGQLAAALKPHLDAYAVLSPDGQIITVAHRLERIRRH
;
A
#
# COMPACT_ATOMS: atom_id res chain seq x y z
N MET A 1 14.25 -7.24 -1.46
CA MET A 1 13.28 -7.08 -2.57
C MET A 1 12.01 -7.76 -2.10
N THR A 2 10.92 -7.02 -1.94
CA THR A 2 9.63 -7.60 -1.52
C THR A 2 9.02 -8.27 -2.75
N GLU A 3 8.85 -9.60 -2.72
CA GLU A 3 8.29 -10.31 -3.87
C GLU A 3 6.77 -10.10 -3.96
N ILE A 4 6.26 -9.95 -5.18
CA ILE A 4 4.83 -9.86 -5.45
C ILE A 4 4.30 -11.20 -5.94
N SER A 5 3.26 -11.71 -5.27
CA SER A 5 2.59 -12.94 -5.72
C SER A 5 1.86 -12.71 -7.03
N LYS A 6 1.66 -13.78 -7.81
CA LYS A 6 0.82 -13.76 -9.02
C LYS A 6 -0.59 -13.23 -8.73
N HIS A 7 -1.16 -13.59 -7.58
CA HIS A 7 -2.46 -13.10 -7.14
C HIS A 7 -2.45 -11.58 -6.98
N ALA A 8 -1.47 -11.03 -6.26
CA ALA A 8 -1.35 -9.60 -6.03
C ALA A 8 -1.13 -8.81 -7.33
N ALA A 9 -0.28 -9.32 -8.24
CA ALA A 9 -0.04 -8.69 -9.53
C ALA A 9 -1.32 -8.58 -10.38
N ILE A 10 -2.09 -9.68 -10.48
CA ILE A 10 -3.38 -9.69 -11.19
C ILE A 10 -4.37 -8.71 -10.54
N ARG A 11 -4.47 -8.68 -9.21
CA ARG A 11 -5.36 -7.76 -8.49
C ARG A 11 -4.97 -6.30 -8.66
N SER A 12 -3.68 -5.99 -8.64
CA SER A 12 -3.16 -4.64 -8.89
C SER A 12 -3.55 -4.17 -10.29
N GLN A 13 -3.40 -5.01 -11.30
CA GLN A 13 -3.83 -4.70 -12.67
C GLN A 13 -5.34 -4.47 -12.77
N GLN A 14 -6.16 -5.39 -12.25
CA GLN A 14 -7.63 -5.29 -12.27
C GLN A 14 -8.17 -4.04 -11.57
N ARG A 15 -7.43 -3.52 -10.59
CA ARG A 15 -7.82 -2.35 -9.78
C ARG A 15 -7.16 -1.05 -10.24
N GLY A 16 -6.39 -1.09 -11.33
CA GLY A 16 -5.66 0.06 -11.85
C GLY A 16 -4.68 0.65 -10.83
N ILE A 17 -4.03 -0.21 -10.02
CA ILE A 17 -3.03 0.19 -9.03
C ILE A 17 -1.65 -0.05 -9.65
N PRO A 18 -0.90 1.00 -10.05
CA PRO A 18 0.41 0.82 -10.67
C PRO A 18 1.44 0.22 -9.71
N PRO A 19 2.44 -0.54 -10.22
CA PRO A 19 3.53 -1.07 -9.41
C PRO A 19 4.24 -0.02 -8.55
N LEU A 20 4.43 1.19 -9.08
CA LEU A 20 5.00 2.32 -8.34
C LEU A 20 4.28 2.58 -7.01
N LEU A 21 2.95 2.48 -6.95
CA LEU A 21 2.24 2.68 -5.68
C LEU A 21 2.53 1.60 -4.67
N ILE A 22 2.72 0.37 -5.13
CA ILE A 22 3.10 -0.76 -4.27
C ILE A 22 4.47 -0.47 -3.64
N ASP A 23 5.43 -0.01 -4.45
CA ASP A 23 6.76 0.38 -3.94
C ASP A 23 6.66 1.52 -2.92
N LEU A 24 5.85 2.54 -3.20
CA LEU A 24 5.63 3.66 -2.28
C LEU A 24 4.96 3.21 -0.97
N LEU A 25 4.04 2.24 -1.03
CA LEU A 25 3.44 1.64 0.16
C LEU A 25 4.49 0.92 1.00
N ILE A 26 5.35 0.10 0.39
CA ILE A 26 6.41 -0.61 1.10
C ILE A 26 7.44 0.37 1.69
N GLN A 27 7.77 1.45 0.97
CA GLN A 27 8.81 2.39 1.37
C GLN A 27 8.36 3.39 2.45
N PHE A 28 7.13 3.90 2.36
CA PHE A 28 6.65 4.99 3.21
C PHE A 28 5.45 4.61 4.08
N GLY A 29 4.85 3.44 3.85
CA GLY A 29 3.67 2.98 4.56
C GLY A 29 3.95 2.55 6.00
N SER A 30 2.90 2.62 6.80
CA SER A 30 2.83 2.03 8.12
C SER A 30 2.25 0.62 8.02
N THR A 31 2.72 -0.27 8.90
CA THR A 31 2.29 -1.67 8.94
C THR A 31 1.37 -1.91 10.13
N GLU A 32 0.23 -2.57 9.92
CA GLU A 32 -0.68 -3.00 10.98
C GLU A 32 -1.01 -4.51 10.84
N PRO A 33 -1.14 -5.26 11.94
CA PRO A 33 -1.58 -6.65 11.90
C PRO A 33 -2.95 -6.80 11.23
N ALA A 34 -3.09 -7.78 10.35
CA ALA A 34 -4.31 -8.06 9.58
C ALA A 34 -5.02 -9.36 10.00
N GLY A 35 -4.51 -10.04 11.03
CA GLY A 35 -4.95 -11.38 11.44
C GLY A 35 -4.24 -12.50 10.67
N GLY A 36 -4.18 -13.70 11.26
CA GLY A 36 -3.57 -14.87 10.62
C GLY A 36 -2.07 -14.73 10.31
N GLY A 37 -1.35 -13.88 11.05
CA GLY A 37 0.06 -13.58 10.80
C GLY A 37 0.32 -12.63 9.61
N ALA A 38 -0.72 -12.26 8.87
CA ALA A 38 -0.61 -11.28 7.79
C ALA A 38 -0.55 -9.85 8.34
N SER A 39 0.01 -8.95 7.53
CA SER A 39 0.11 -7.53 7.86
C SER A 39 -0.39 -6.67 6.71
N LYS A 40 -1.07 -5.56 7.01
CA LYS A 40 -1.49 -4.54 6.04
C LYS A 40 -0.50 -3.40 6.05
N VAL A 41 -0.11 -2.94 4.87
CA VAL A 41 0.73 -1.76 4.66
C VAL A 41 -0.08 -0.70 3.96
N PHE A 42 -0.15 0.49 4.55
CA PHE A 42 -0.92 1.63 4.02
C PHE A 42 -0.21 2.95 4.36
N LEU A 43 -0.53 4.01 3.62
CA LEU A 43 -0.01 5.35 3.94
C LEU A 43 -0.85 5.98 5.06
N ASP A 44 -0.26 6.11 6.23
CA ASP A 44 -0.83 6.90 7.33
C ASP A 44 -0.45 8.38 7.16
N LYS A 45 -0.93 9.24 8.07
CA LYS A 45 -0.61 10.68 8.02
C LYS A 45 0.90 10.95 7.98
N THR A 46 1.70 10.12 8.65
CA THR A 46 3.16 10.25 8.67
C THR A 46 3.77 9.83 7.34
N GLY A 47 3.36 8.68 6.81
CA GLY A 47 3.76 8.18 5.49
C GLY A 47 3.45 9.17 4.38
N HIS A 48 2.25 9.78 4.38
CA HIS A 48 1.90 10.84 3.43
C HIS A 48 2.83 12.05 3.51
N LYS A 49 3.22 12.49 4.71
CA LYS A 49 4.16 13.62 4.87
C LYS A 49 5.54 13.27 4.32
N ARG A 50 6.05 12.06 4.60
CA ARG A 50 7.34 11.58 4.09
C ARG A 50 7.33 11.45 2.57
N LEU A 51 6.27 10.85 2.03
CA LEU A 51 6.06 10.75 0.59
C LEU A 51 6.01 12.13 -0.08
N LYS A 52 5.32 13.09 0.53
CA LYS A 52 5.26 14.47 0.01
C LYS A 52 6.65 15.13 0.02
N ALA A 53 7.43 14.93 1.07
CA ALA A 53 8.80 15.45 1.14
C ALA A 53 9.70 14.81 0.07
N TYR A 54 9.53 13.52 -0.20
CA TYR A 54 10.27 12.78 -1.22
C TYR A 54 9.87 13.16 -2.66
N ALA A 55 8.57 13.15 -2.97
CA ALA A 55 8.06 13.36 -4.32
C ALA A 55 7.86 14.84 -4.69
N GLY A 56 7.92 15.76 -3.72
CA GLY A 56 7.78 17.20 -3.95
C GLY A 56 6.47 17.55 -4.67
N GLN A 57 6.56 18.24 -5.80
CA GLN A 57 5.41 18.67 -6.61
C GLN A 57 4.62 17.49 -7.20
N LEU A 58 5.27 16.34 -7.43
CA LEU A 58 4.63 15.14 -7.97
C LEU A 58 3.68 14.46 -6.97
N ALA A 59 3.79 14.78 -5.68
CA ALA A 59 2.91 14.24 -4.64
C ALA A 59 1.43 14.55 -4.91
N ALA A 60 1.13 15.68 -5.57
CA ALA A 60 -0.23 16.05 -5.94
C ALA A 60 -0.86 15.07 -6.96
N ALA A 61 -0.07 14.62 -7.94
CA ALA A 61 -0.51 13.65 -8.94
C ALA A 61 -0.71 12.25 -8.36
N LEU A 62 0.03 11.90 -7.31
CA LEU A 62 -0.09 10.61 -6.64
C LEU A 62 -1.31 10.54 -5.70
N LYS A 63 -1.75 11.69 -5.17
CA LYS A 63 -2.79 11.81 -4.13
C LYS A 63 -4.06 10.99 -4.39
N PRO A 64 -4.64 10.94 -5.60
CA PRO A 64 -5.86 10.16 -5.89
C PRO A 64 -5.69 8.64 -5.71
N HIS A 65 -4.45 8.16 -5.74
CA HIS A 65 -4.15 6.74 -5.67
C HIS A 65 -3.50 6.30 -4.34
N LEU A 66 -3.31 7.23 -3.40
CA LEU A 66 -2.68 6.93 -2.11
C LEU A 66 -3.61 6.24 -1.11
N ASP A 67 -4.89 6.09 -1.44
CA ASP A 67 -5.84 5.29 -0.68
C ASP A 67 -5.67 3.78 -0.93
N ALA A 68 -4.55 3.32 -1.50
CA ALA A 68 -4.25 1.90 -1.64
C ALA A 68 -3.63 1.29 -0.36
N TYR A 69 -3.76 -0.03 -0.22
CA TYR A 69 -3.03 -0.81 0.78
C TYR A 69 -2.55 -2.14 0.18
N ALA A 70 -1.43 -2.64 0.71
CA ALA A 70 -0.91 -3.96 0.41
C ALA A 70 -1.12 -4.89 1.61
N VAL A 71 -1.26 -6.18 1.36
CA VAL A 71 -1.25 -7.22 2.39
C VAL A 71 -0.01 -8.06 2.18
N LEU A 72 0.75 -8.20 3.25
CA LEU A 72 1.94 -9.02 3.35
C LEU A 72 1.61 -10.32 4.07
N SER A 73 2.17 -11.41 3.58
CA SER A 73 2.26 -12.68 4.30
C SER A 73 3.27 -12.59 5.45
N PRO A 74 3.31 -13.60 6.37
CA PRO A 74 4.27 -13.62 7.47
C PRO A 74 5.74 -13.58 7.03
N ASP A 75 6.04 -14.12 5.84
CA ASP A 75 7.33 -14.13 5.16
C ASP A 75 7.64 -12.83 4.38
N GLY A 76 6.72 -11.86 4.41
CA GLY A 76 6.91 -10.55 3.79
C GLY A 76 6.58 -10.48 2.30
N GLN A 77 6.00 -11.52 1.70
CA GLN A 77 5.54 -11.50 0.31
C GLN A 77 4.24 -10.69 0.16
N ILE A 78 4.11 -9.90 -0.90
CA ILE A 78 2.88 -9.18 -1.21
C ILE A 78 1.85 -10.15 -1.79
N ILE A 79 0.84 -10.49 -0.99
CA ILE A 79 -0.20 -11.45 -1.34
C ILE A 79 -1.46 -10.79 -1.88
N THR A 80 -1.69 -9.50 -1.60
CA THR A 80 -2.84 -8.74 -2.14
C THR A 80 -2.55 -7.23 -2.16
N VAL A 81 -3.15 -6.50 -3.11
CA VAL A 81 -3.16 -5.03 -3.15
C VAL A 81 -4.56 -4.54 -3.49
N ALA A 82 -5.08 -3.56 -2.77
CA ALA A 82 -6.45 -3.05 -2.93
C ALA A 82 -6.57 -1.56 -2.63
N HIS A 83 -7.65 -0.94 -3.11
CA HIS A 83 -8.06 0.40 -2.67
C HIS A 83 -8.79 0.31 -1.32
N ARG A 84 -8.61 1.33 -0.50
CA ARG A 84 -9.27 1.54 0.78
C ARG A 84 -10.58 2.28 0.52
N LEU A 85 -11.61 1.52 0.20
CA LEU A 85 -12.94 2.06 -0.10
C LEU A 85 -13.67 2.61 1.15
N GLU A 86 -13.21 2.28 2.36
CA GLU A 86 -13.80 2.76 3.62
C GLU A 86 -12.71 3.13 4.65
N ARG A 87 -12.98 4.15 5.49
CA ARG A 87 -12.12 4.48 6.64
C ARG A 87 -12.06 3.27 7.58
N ILE A 88 -10.84 2.87 8.00
CA ILE A 88 -10.66 1.85 9.05
C ILE A 88 -11.43 2.33 10.29
N ARG A 89 -12.49 1.60 10.66
CA ARG A 89 -13.17 1.79 11.94
C ARG A 89 -12.21 1.33 13.03
N ARG A 90 -11.78 2.27 13.87
CA ARG A 90 -11.12 1.96 15.14
C ARG A 90 -12.24 1.56 16.10
N HIS A 91 -12.18 0.36 16.63
CA HIS A 91 -13.10 -0.12 17.66
C HIS A 91 -12.34 -0.31 18.98
#